data_AF-A0A1V5TK21-F1
#
_entry.id   AF-A0A1V5TK21-F1
#
_cell.length_a   1.000
_cell.length_b   1.000
_cell.length_c   1.000
_cell.angle_alpha   90.00
_cell.angle_beta   90.00
_cell.angle_gamma   90.00
#
_symmetry.space_group_name_H-M   'P 1'
#
loop_
_entity.id
_entity.type
_entity.pdbx_description
1 polymer ?
#
loop_
_entity_poly.entity_id
_entity_poly.type
_entity_poly.pdbx_seq_one_letter_code
_entity_poly.pdbx_strand_id
1 'polypeptide(L)'
;MNTTELIRKKRNNEALTKEEILYLVNNFTKSKIPDYQFSAFLMSVYFNGMNKEETSALTEAMLYSGKVLNLNSIQGVKIYK
;
A
#
# COMPACT_ATOMS: atom_id res chain seq x y z
N MET A 1 11.16 3.23 10.76
CA MET A 1 9.93 2.43 10.93
C MET A 1 10.31 0.96 10.91
N ASN A 2 9.61 0.11 11.67
CA ASN A 2 9.85 -1.33 11.74
C ASN A 2 8.60 -2.07 11.24
N THR A 3 8.74 -2.88 10.19
CA THR A 3 7.66 -3.65 9.57
C THR A 3 6.88 -4.50 10.57
N THR A 4 7.58 -5.15 11.52
CA THR A 4 6.94 -6.01 12.53
C THR A 4 5.99 -5.22 13.43
N GLU A 5 6.35 -3.99 13.81
CA GLU A 5 5.48 -3.13 14.62
C GLU A 5 4.27 -2.66 13.83
N LEU A 6 4.42 -2.38 12.53
CA LEU A 6 3.29 -2.02 11.66
C LEU A 6 2.31 -3.19 11.49
N ILE A 7 2.82 -4.41 11.32
CA ILE A 7 2.00 -5.62 11.30
C ILE A 7 1.27 -5.79 12.63
N ARG A 8 1.96 -5.59 13.75
CA ARG A 8 1.36 -5.70 15.10
C ARG A 8 0.24 -4.68 15.30
N LYS A 9 0.48 -3.43 14.91
CA LYS A 9 -0.50 -2.34 14.94
C LYS A 9 -1.75 -2.72 14.14
N LYS A 10 -1.56 -3.14 12.88
CA LYS A 10 -2.69 -3.54 12.04
C LYS A 10 -3.42 -4.77 12.57
N ARG A 11 -2.70 -5.75 13.11
CA ARG A 11 -3.26 -6.94 13.77
C ARG A 11 -4.10 -6.60 15.00
N ASN A 12 -3.72 -5.56 15.74
CA ASN A 12 -4.47 -5.06 16.89
C ASN A 12 -5.65 -4.14 16.49
N ASN A 13 -6.02 -4.11 15.21
CA ASN A 13 -7.07 -3.27 14.65
C ASN A 13 -6.82 -1.75 14.78
N GLU A 14 -5.55 -1.36 14.87
CA GLU A 14 -5.15 0.04 14.86
C GLU A 14 -4.91 0.50 13.41
N ALA A 15 -5.39 1.71 13.08
CA ALA A 15 -5.24 2.27 11.74
C ALA A 15 -3.78 2.66 11.46
N LEU A 16 -3.31 2.35 10.25
CA LEU A 16 -2.00 2.79 9.77
C LEU A 16 -2.09 4.21 9.19
N THR A 17 -1.03 5.00 9.36
CA THR A 17 -0.91 6.30 8.71
C THR A 17 -0.52 6.15 7.25
N LYS A 18 -0.72 7.21 6.46
CA LYS A 18 -0.31 7.25 5.05
C LYS A 18 1.18 6.95 4.89
N GLU A 19 2.02 7.50 5.77
CA GLU A 19 3.47 7.32 5.77
C GLU A 19 3.85 5.87 6.08
N GLU A 20 3.13 5.22 7.00
CA GLU A 20 3.33 3.81 7.36
C GLU A 20 3.02 2.88 6.19
N ILE A 21 1.94 3.16 5.46
CA ILE A 21 1.55 2.38 4.27
C ILE A 21 2.55 2.61 3.13
N LEU A 22 2.93 3.86 2.87
CA LEU A 22 3.97 4.19 1.89
C LEU A 22 5.29 3.50 2.22
N TYR A 23 5.66 3.45 3.51
CA TYR A 23 6.85 2.73 3.95
C TYR A 23 6.75 1.22 3.63
N LEU A 24 5.64 0.57 3.95
CA LEU A 24 5.44 -0.86 3.68
C LEU A 24 5.57 -1.17 2.18
N VAL A 25 4.82 -0.46 1.34
CA VAL A 25 4.80 -0.72 -0.11
C VAL A 25 6.16 -0.43 -0.74
N ASN A 26 6.77 0.72 -0.44
CA ASN A 26 8.06 1.10 -1.04
C ASN A 26 9.22 0.18 -0.64
N ASN A 27 9.22 -0.33 0.60
CA ASN A 27 10.27 -1.24 1.04
C ASN A 27 10.02 -2.67 0.53
N PHE A 28 8.77 -3.09 0.38
CA PHE A 28 8.44 -4.37 -0.25
C PHE A 28 8.84 -4.39 -1.73
N THR A 29 8.49 -3.37 -2.51
CA THR A 29 8.86 -3.30 -3.94
C THR A 29 10.35 -3.16 -4.20
N LYS A 30 11.13 -2.73 -3.20
CA LYS A 30 12.60 -2.68 -3.21
C LYS A 30 13.24 -3.93 -2.60
N SER A 31 12.48 -4.99 -2.35
CA SER A 31 12.94 -6.25 -1.74
C SER A 31 13.62 -6.09 -0.37
N LYS A 32 13.28 -5.01 0.36
CA LYS A 32 13.78 -4.75 1.72
C LYS A 32 12.91 -5.38 2.81
N ILE A 33 11.66 -5.71 2.47
CA ILE A 33 10.75 -6.46 3.33
C ILE A 33 10.67 -7.89 2.78
N PRO A 34 11.03 -8.91 3.58
CA PRO A 34 10.85 -10.30 3.19
C PRO A 34 9.37 -10.65 2.97
N ASP A 35 9.10 -11.54 2.02
CA ASP A 35 7.75 -11.94 1.64
C ASP A 35 6.91 -12.41 2.82
N TYR A 36 7.50 -13.15 3.77
CA TYR A 36 6.78 -13.64 4.95
C TYR A 36 6.22 -12.51 5.83
N GLN A 37 6.91 -11.36 5.91
CA GLN A 37 6.42 -10.21 6.66
C GLN A 37 5.27 -9.54 5.91
N PHE A 38 5.40 -9.42 4.59
CA PHE A 38 4.33 -8.82 3.78
C PHE A 38 3.09 -9.72 3.74
N SER A 39 3.24 -11.05 3.69
CA SER A 39 2.12 -11.99 3.85
C SER A 39 1.44 -11.86 5.22
N ALA A 40 2.20 -11.67 6.30
CA ALA A 40 1.64 -11.45 7.62
C ALA A 40 0.86 -10.11 7.71
N PHE A 41 1.34 -9.07 7.04
CA PHE A 41 0.59 -7.81 6.87
C PHE A 41 -0.71 -8.02 6.10
N LEU A 42 -0.68 -8.73 4.97
CA LEU A 42 -1.89 -9.02 4.19
C LEU A 42 -2.92 -9.81 5.00
N MET A 43 -2.46 -10.76 5.82
CA MET A 43 -3.35 -11.52 6.71
C MET A 43 -3.98 -10.63 7.79
N SER A 44 -3.24 -9.68 8.38
CA SER A 44 -3.82 -8.75 9.35
C SER A 44 -4.82 -7.78 8.71
N VAL A 45 -4.58 -7.34 7.47
CA VAL A 45 -5.55 -6.57 6.67
C VAL A 45 -6.80 -7.41 6.35
N TYR A 46 -6.64 -8.68 6.02
CA TYR A 46 -7.78 -9.57 5.74
C TYR A 46 -8.75 -9.66 6.93
N PHE A 47 -8.23 -9.81 8.14
CA PHE A 47 -9.07 -9.94 9.35
C PHE A 47 -9.63 -8.60 9.86
N ASN A 48 -8.85 -7.52 9.80
CA ASN A 48 -9.23 -6.24 10.41
C ASN A 48 -9.72 -5.19 9.40
N GLY A 49 -9.65 -5.49 8.10
CA GLY A 49 -10.02 -4.57 7.03
C GLY A 49 -9.10 -3.34 6.95
N MET A 50 -9.47 -2.37 6.11
CA MET A 50 -8.84 -1.05 6.01
C MET A 50 -9.93 0.01 5.92
N ASN A 51 -9.71 1.16 6.55
CA ASN A 51 -10.58 2.31 6.38
C ASN A 51 -10.32 3.00 5.02
N LYS A 52 -11.07 4.06 4.73
CA LYS A 52 -11.02 4.75 3.44
C LYS A 52 -9.67 5.45 3.23
N GLU A 53 -9.12 6.06 4.27
CA GLU A 53 -7.83 6.75 4.25
C GLU A 53 -6.68 5.78 3.99
N GLU A 54 -6.69 4.64 4.68
CA GLU A 54 -5.74 3.55 4.52
C GLU A 54 -5.80 2.97 3.09
N THR A 55 -7.01 2.70 2.59
CA THR A 55 -7.22 2.14 1.25
C THR A 55 -6.74 3.11 0.16
N SER A 56 -7.03 4.41 0.34
CA SER A 56 -6.54 5.47 -0.54
C SER A 56 -5.01 5.53 -0.53
N ALA A 57 -4.39 5.51 0.65
CA ALA A 57 -2.93 5.53 0.78
C ALA A 57 -2.26 4.29 0.18
N LEU A 58 -2.86 3.11 0.32
CA LEU A 58 -2.34 1.88 -0.28
C LEU A 58 -2.40 1.95 -1.81
N THR A 59 -3.52 2.41 -2.35
CA THR A 59 -3.72 2.58 -3.80
C THR A 59 -2.71 3.58 -4.37
N GLU A 60 -2.53 4.72 -3.71
CA GLU A 60 -1.54 5.73 -4.10
C GLU A 60 -0.11 5.18 -4.05
N ALA A 61 0.25 4.46 -2.98
CA ALA A 61 1.56 3.85 -2.83
C ALA A 61 1.83 2.81 -3.94
N MET A 62 0.83 2.01 -4.31
CA MET A 62 0.94 1.05 -5.42
C MET A 62 1.08 1.75 -6.77
N LEU A 63 0.28 2.80 -7.03
CA LEU A 63 0.35 3.59 -8.27
C LEU A 63 1.75 4.14 -8.53
N TYR A 64 2.39 4.71 -7.50
CA TYR A 64 3.72 5.32 -7.61
C TYR A 64 4.88 4.35 -7.39
N SER A 65 4.60 3.07 -7.11
CA SER A 65 5.66 2.07 -6.95
C SER A 65 6.33 1.67 -8.26
N GLY A 66 5.68 1.96 -9.40
CA GLY A 66 6.15 1.65 -10.75
C GLY A 66 6.29 2.88 -11.63
N LYS A 67 5.92 2.74 -12.91
CA LYS A 67 5.92 3.84 -13.88
C LYS A 67 4.50 4.36 -14.08
N VAL A 68 4.31 5.67 -13.94
CA VAL A 68 3.04 6.33 -14.25
C VAL A 68 3.08 6.80 -15.70
N LEU A 69 2.12 6.32 -16.50
CA LEU A 69 2.00 6.70 -17.90
C LEU A 69 1.39 8.11 -18.01
N ASN A 70 2.02 8.98 -18.78
CA ASN A 70 1.47 10.29 -19.13
C ASN A 70 0.73 10.20 -20.46
N LEU A 71 -0.57 10.54 -20.44
CA LEU A 71 -1.47 10.45 -21.60
C LEU A 71 -1.93 11.82 -22.10
N ASN A 72 -1.23 12.88 -21.73
CA ASN A 72 -1.58 14.26 -22.11
C ASN A 72 -1.50 14.49 -23.63
N SER A 73 -0.73 13.68 -24.36
CA SER A 73 -0.57 13.76 -25.81
C SER A 73 -1.75 13.21 -26.61
N ILE A 74 -2.68 12.47 -25.98
CA ILE A 74 -3.85 11.89 -26.65
C ILE A 74 -5.04 12.84 -26.47
N GLN A 75 -5.67 13.29 -27.55
CA GLN A 75 -6.89 14.12 -27.48
C GLN A 75 -8.11 13.25 -27.14
N GLY A 76 -9.02 13.78 -26.30
CA GLY A 76 -10.24 13.11 -25.85
C GLY A 76 -10.16 12.51 -24.43
N VAL A 77 -11.32 12.10 -23.91
CA VAL A 77 -11.46 11.45 -22.59
C VAL A 77 -11.04 9.99 -22.70
N LYS A 78 -10.08 9.57 -21.86
CA LYS A 78 -9.62 8.19 -21.81
C LYS A 78 -10.49 7.43 -20.83
N ILE A 79 -11.23 6.44 -21.33
CA ILE A 79 -12.13 5.60 -20.54
C ILE A 79 -11.51 4.21 -20.43
N TYR A 80 -11.41 3.71 -19.21
CA TYR A 80 -11.01 2.33 -18.90
C TYR A 80 -12.23 1.60 -18.32
N LYS A 81 -12.40 0.33 -18.68
CA LYS A 81 -13.49 -0.53 -18.19
C LYS A 81 -12.99 -1.41 -17.05
#